data_AF-A0A310S9T5-F1
#
_entry.id   AF-A0A310S9T5-F1
#
_cell.length_a   1.000
_cell.length_b   1.000
_cell.length_c   1.000
_cell.angle_alpha   90.00
_cell.angle_beta   90.00
_cell.angle_gamma   90.00
#
_symmetry.space_group_name_H-M   'P 1'
#
loop_
_entity.id
_entity.type
_entity.pdbx_description
1 polymer ?
#
loop_
_entity_poly.entity_id
_entity_poly.type
_entity_poly.pdbx_seq_one_letter_code
_entity_poly.pdbx_strand_id
1 'polypeptide(L)'
;VLKLLGGSVKKRRKARGLASYGSVSSLPTSSVSSRPVTRHHDKRRSHAIDDRMKKAKDIKSINKRFQRLESHVVTLARSVAHLSSEMRTQHLMIQEMENIRGEIAALRTQTSMAMVRSQSQPLIKDSELPALSNPSRVKKLTKFFGTEPPLIRLFLRELGYEKYAIAFEKEKVGMVELPYLSEERLQKMGVPLGPRLRILQEARISVCKDPIYVV
;
A
#
# COMPACT_ATOMS: atom_id res chain seq x y z
N VAL A 1 28.60 8.72 -28.70
CA VAL A 1 29.85 7.91 -28.71
C VAL A 1 29.68 6.80 -27.67
N LEU A 2 29.06 5.66 -28.01
CA LEU A 2 29.64 4.37 -28.46
C LEU A 2 30.65 3.71 -27.50
N LYS A 3 30.21 2.61 -26.84
CA LYS A 3 30.88 1.29 -26.65
C LYS A 3 30.02 0.45 -25.68
N LEU A 4 29.20 -0.52 -26.13
CA LEU A 4 29.49 -1.91 -26.53
C LEU A 4 30.23 -2.77 -25.50
N LEU A 5 29.55 -3.82 -25.02
CA LEU A 5 29.98 -5.21 -24.70
C LEU A 5 28.93 -5.77 -23.70
N GLY A 6 28.14 -6.82 -23.93
CA GLY A 6 28.32 -7.99 -24.79
C GLY A 6 28.27 -9.27 -23.92
N GLY A 7 27.14 -9.54 -23.25
CA GLY A 7 26.95 -10.70 -22.36
C GLY A 7 26.63 -11.99 -23.13
N SER A 8 27.56 -12.95 -23.09
CA SER A 8 27.51 -14.23 -23.81
C SER A 8 26.55 -15.24 -23.17
N VAL A 9 25.50 -15.62 -23.91
CA VAL A 9 24.55 -16.69 -23.55
C VAL A 9 25.00 -18.01 -24.20
N LYS A 10 25.55 -18.95 -23.42
CA LYS A 10 25.89 -20.30 -23.92
C LYS A 10 24.68 -21.24 -23.84
N LYS A 11 23.91 -21.35 -24.92
CA LYS A 11 22.98 -22.47 -25.19
C LYS A 11 23.73 -23.59 -25.93
N ARG A 12 23.98 -24.73 -25.28
CA ARG A 12 24.49 -25.95 -25.92
C ARG A 12 23.32 -26.76 -26.49
N ARG A 13 23.17 -26.77 -27.82
CA ARG A 13 22.43 -27.79 -28.57
C ARG A 13 23.45 -28.76 -29.17
N LYS A 14 23.35 -30.06 -28.88
CA LYS A 14 24.22 -31.10 -29.46
C LYS A 14 23.53 -31.75 -30.66
N ALA A 15 24.26 -31.78 -31.76
CA ALA A 15 23.85 -32.11 -33.11
C ALA A 15 23.47 -33.59 -33.31
N ARG A 16 22.62 -33.82 -34.32
CA ARG A 16 22.30 -35.12 -34.92
C ARG A 16 23.45 -35.52 -35.83
N GLY A 17 24.01 -36.72 -35.64
CA GLY A 17 25.00 -37.32 -36.53
C GLY A 17 24.33 -38.19 -37.59
N LEU A 18 24.48 -37.79 -38.85
CA LEU A 18 24.39 -38.65 -40.03
C LEU A 18 25.70 -39.45 -40.14
N ALA A 19 25.61 -40.76 -40.37
CA ALA A 19 26.75 -41.58 -40.79
C ALA A 19 26.39 -42.29 -42.10
N SER A 20 27.26 -42.07 -43.07
CA SER A 20 27.17 -42.43 -44.49
C SER A 20 27.42 -43.91 -44.73
N TYR A 21 26.77 -44.42 -45.77
CA TYR A 21 27.03 -45.70 -46.43
C TYR A 21 28.47 -45.79 -47.00
N GLY A 22 28.99 -47.01 -47.08
CA GLY A 22 30.19 -47.39 -47.83
C GLY A 22 30.42 -48.91 -47.78
N SER A 23 30.07 -49.61 -48.86
CA SER A 23 30.27 -51.05 -49.07
C SER A 23 31.52 -51.35 -49.90
N VAL A 24 32.01 -52.60 -49.78
CA VAL A 24 32.78 -53.52 -50.68
C VAL A 24 33.89 -54.21 -49.84
N SER A 25 34.21 -55.51 -49.89
CA SER A 25 33.84 -56.66 -50.73
C SER A 25 34.26 -57.99 -50.06
N SER A 26 33.75 -59.09 -50.62
CA SER A 26 33.80 -60.55 -50.35
C SER A 26 35.13 -61.27 -50.02
N LEU A 27 35.05 -62.33 -49.19
CA LEU A 27 35.38 -63.76 -49.47
C LEU A 27 34.99 -64.66 -48.25
N PRO A 28 34.44 -65.88 -48.43
CA PRO A 28 34.18 -66.81 -47.33
C PRO A 28 35.30 -67.86 -47.21
N THR A 29 35.99 -67.92 -46.07
CA THR A 29 36.93 -69.00 -45.76
C THR A 29 36.47 -69.78 -44.53
N SER A 30 36.07 -71.02 -44.77
CA SER A 30 36.24 -72.22 -43.92
C SER A 30 35.88 -72.16 -42.43
N SER A 31 34.82 -72.89 -42.09
CA SER A 31 34.74 -73.92 -41.03
C SER A 31 35.84 -73.94 -39.97
N VAL A 32 35.50 -73.64 -38.71
CA VAL A 32 35.48 -74.65 -37.61
C VAL A 32 34.70 -74.10 -36.41
N SER A 33 33.84 -74.97 -35.91
CA SER A 33 33.27 -74.96 -34.56
C SER A 33 34.24 -74.42 -33.51
N SER A 34 33.91 -73.29 -32.91
CA SER A 34 34.29 -72.95 -31.55
C SER A 34 33.03 -72.52 -30.82
N ARG A 35 32.28 -73.53 -30.35
CA ARG A 35 31.33 -73.35 -29.26
C ARG A 35 32.07 -72.58 -28.16
N PRO A 36 31.64 -71.39 -27.73
CA PRO A 36 32.09 -70.91 -26.45
C PRO A 36 31.57 -71.95 -25.47
N VAL A 37 32.47 -72.67 -24.79
CA VAL A 37 32.12 -73.37 -23.56
C VAL A 37 31.83 -72.24 -22.57
N THR A 38 30.64 -71.66 -22.71
CA THR A 38 30.04 -70.78 -21.72
C THR A 38 29.87 -71.66 -20.52
N ARG A 39 30.86 -71.59 -19.63
CA ARG A 39 30.83 -72.18 -18.30
C ARG A 39 29.42 -71.97 -17.77
N HIS A 40 28.71 -73.07 -17.59
CA HIS A 40 27.35 -73.12 -17.05
C HIS A 40 27.35 -72.80 -15.54
N HIS A 41 28.12 -71.77 -15.16
CA HIS A 41 28.30 -71.25 -13.82
C HIS A 41 28.07 -69.72 -13.76
N ASP A 42 27.85 -69.05 -14.90
CA ASP A 42 27.73 -67.57 -14.93
C ASP A 42 26.29 -67.02 -14.92
N LYS A 43 25.26 -67.88 -15.00
CA LYS A 43 23.86 -67.42 -14.86
C LYS A 43 23.55 -66.97 -13.43
N ARG A 44 24.18 -67.57 -12.41
CA ARG A 44 23.99 -67.15 -11.00
C ARG A 44 24.71 -65.83 -10.68
N ARG A 45 25.85 -65.57 -11.34
CA ARG A 45 26.64 -64.35 -11.13
C ARG A 45 26.05 -63.16 -11.87
N SER A 46 25.50 -63.35 -13.08
CA SER A 46 24.78 -62.29 -13.81
C SER A 46 23.54 -61.82 -13.06
N HIS A 47 22.71 -62.75 -12.55
CA HIS A 47 21.54 -62.41 -11.73
C HIS A 47 21.91 -61.65 -10.45
N ALA A 48 22.99 -62.04 -9.76
CA ALA A 48 23.45 -61.33 -8.57
C ALA A 48 23.95 -59.90 -8.86
N ILE A 49 24.57 -59.66 -10.02
CA ILE A 49 25.00 -58.32 -10.46
C ILE A 49 23.79 -57.45 -10.82
N ASP A 50 22.81 -58.01 -11.54
CA ASP A 50 21.58 -57.31 -11.91
C ASP A 50 20.73 -56.96 -10.68
N ASP A 51 20.61 -57.86 -9.70
CA ASP A 51 19.93 -57.59 -8.43
C ASP A 51 20.64 -56.50 -7.61
N ARG A 52 21.98 -56.51 -7.57
CA ARG A 52 22.76 -55.46 -6.92
C ARG A 52 22.57 -54.11 -7.61
N MET A 53 22.49 -54.11 -8.95
CA MET A 53 22.27 -52.91 -9.75
C MET A 53 20.84 -52.38 -9.63
N LYS A 54 19.84 -53.26 -9.51
CA LYS A 54 18.45 -52.90 -9.22
C LYS A 54 18.32 -52.28 -7.83
N LYS A 55 18.90 -52.91 -6.79
CA LYS A 55 18.92 -52.38 -5.42
C LYS A 55 19.59 -51.00 -5.34
N ALA A 56 20.69 -50.79 -6.09
CA ALA A 56 21.34 -49.48 -6.18
C ALA A 56 20.49 -48.41 -6.88
N LYS A 57 19.70 -48.78 -7.89
CA LYS A 57 18.72 -47.87 -8.53
C LYS A 57 17.59 -47.52 -7.57
N ASP A 58 17.11 -48.50 -6.80
CA ASP A 58 16.04 -48.30 -5.82
C ASP A 58 16.49 -47.33 -4.72
N ILE A 59 17.70 -47.51 -4.17
CA ILE A 59 18.31 -46.61 -3.19
C ILE A 59 18.45 -45.18 -3.74
N LYS A 60 18.89 -45.03 -5.00
CA LYS A 60 18.95 -43.71 -5.65
C LYS A 60 17.57 -43.09 -5.82
N SER A 61 16.56 -43.89 -6.15
CA SER A 61 15.18 -43.40 -6.30
C SER A 61 14.58 -42.96 -4.96
N ILE A 62 14.86 -43.70 -3.88
CA ILE A 62 14.48 -43.39 -2.51
C ILE A 62 15.15 -42.08 -2.07
N ASN A 63 16.45 -41.92 -2.30
CA ASN A 63 17.14 -40.66 -1.98
C ASN A 63 16.57 -39.46 -2.72
N LYS A 64 16.16 -39.62 -3.99
CA LYS A 64 15.43 -38.55 -4.72
C LYS A 64 14.06 -38.24 -4.12
N ARG A 65 13.37 -39.22 -3.52
CA ARG A 65 12.11 -38.97 -2.82
C ARG A 65 12.35 -38.26 -1.49
N PHE A 66 13.39 -38.63 -0.74
CA PHE A 66 13.80 -37.92 0.46
C PHE A 66 14.20 -36.47 0.17
N GLN A 67 15.01 -36.21 -0.86
CA GLN A 67 15.36 -34.84 -1.26
C GLN A 67 14.13 -33.99 -1.60
N ARG A 68 13.13 -34.58 -2.28
CA ARG A 68 11.86 -33.89 -2.54
C ARG A 68 11.09 -33.63 -1.25
N LEU A 69 10.99 -34.61 -0.37
CA LEU A 69 10.33 -34.44 0.94
C LEU A 69 11.03 -33.37 1.77
N GLU A 70 12.36 -33.39 1.86
CA GLU A 70 13.17 -32.37 2.52
C GLU A 70 12.86 -30.98 1.93
N SER A 71 12.83 -30.84 0.60
CA SER A 71 12.50 -29.57 -0.04
C SER A 71 11.09 -29.07 0.30
N HIS A 72 10.11 -29.97 0.37
CA HIS A 72 8.74 -29.64 0.75
C HIS A 72 8.65 -29.26 2.23
N VAL A 73 9.30 -29.99 3.12
CA VAL A 73 9.34 -29.69 4.55
C VAL A 73 9.97 -28.31 4.79
N VAL A 74 11.07 -27.99 4.11
CA VAL A 74 11.71 -26.67 4.20
C VAL A 74 10.77 -25.56 3.70
N THR A 75 10.08 -25.81 2.57
CA THR A 75 9.12 -24.85 2.01
C THR A 75 7.95 -24.63 2.98
N LEU A 76 7.41 -25.71 3.55
CA LEU A 76 6.32 -25.64 4.51
C LEU A 76 6.76 -24.90 5.77
N ALA A 77 7.94 -25.18 6.30
CA ALA A 77 8.49 -24.48 7.46
C ALA A 77 8.61 -22.98 7.20
N ARG A 78 9.05 -22.58 6.00
CA ARG A 78 9.11 -21.16 5.59
C ARG A 78 7.71 -20.55 5.56
N SER A 79 6.74 -21.22 4.95
CA SER A 79 5.36 -20.73 4.87
C SER A 79 4.71 -20.62 6.25
N VAL A 80 4.92 -21.59 7.14
CA VAL A 80 4.40 -21.56 8.52
C VAL A 80 5.05 -20.44 9.32
N ALA A 81 6.38 -20.23 9.17
CA ALA A 81 7.07 -19.11 9.82
C ALA A 81 6.54 -17.75 9.33
N HIS A 82 6.31 -17.62 8.02
CA HIS A 82 5.73 -16.42 7.43
C HIS A 82 4.32 -16.16 7.98
N LEU A 83 3.44 -17.16 7.92
CA LEU A 83 2.07 -17.06 8.44
C LEU A 83 2.06 -16.74 9.94
N SER A 84 2.93 -17.37 10.72
CA SER A 84 3.10 -17.07 12.15
C SER A 84 3.53 -15.63 12.40
N SER A 85 4.42 -15.07 11.57
CA SER A 85 4.80 -13.66 11.62
C SER A 85 3.62 -12.75 11.26
N GLU A 86 2.91 -13.05 10.17
CA GLU A 86 1.75 -12.27 9.74
C GLU A 86 0.65 -12.27 10.80
N MET A 87 0.36 -13.43 11.38
CA MET A 87 -0.60 -13.57 12.46
C MET A 87 -0.19 -12.71 13.66
N ARG A 88 1.08 -12.74 14.08
CA ARG A 88 1.56 -11.89 15.18
C ARG A 88 1.41 -10.41 14.86
N THR A 89 1.79 -9.97 13.67
CA THR A 89 1.64 -8.57 13.25
C THR A 89 0.17 -8.14 13.25
N GLN A 90 -0.73 -8.97 12.73
CA GLN A 90 -2.16 -8.69 12.74
C GLN A 90 -2.72 -8.59 14.17
N HIS A 91 -2.31 -9.46 15.08
CA HIS A 91 -2.75 -9.39 16.48
C HIS A 91 -2.33 -8.07 17.15
N LEU A 92 -1.10 -7.62 16.92
CA LEU A 92 -0.64 -6.31 17.43
C LEU A 92 -1.47 -5.17 16.83
N MET A 93 -1.74 -5.19 15.53
CA MET A 93 -2.58 -4.17 14.90
C MET A 93 -3.99 -4.13 15.47
N ILE A 94 -4.61 -5.30 15.69
CA ILE A 94 -5.95 -5.38 16.29
C ILE A 94 -5.95 -4.79 17.70
N GLN A 95 -4.95 -5.13 18.52
CA GLN A 95 -4.81 -4.59 19.86
C GLN A 95 -4.65 -3.06 19.87
N GLU A 96 -3.83 -2.51 18.99
CA GLU A 96 -3.68 -1.06 18.82
C GLU A 96 -5.00 -0.40 18.37
N MET A 97 -5.72 -1.02 17.44
CA MET A 97 -7.03 -0.54 16.99
C MET A 97 -8.08 -0.55 18.11
N GLU A 98 -8.09 -1.60 18.94
CA GLU A 98 -8.96 -1.69 20.11
C GLU A 98 -8.61 -0.61 21.15
N ASN A 99 -7.32 -0.35 21.37
CA ASN A 99 -6.87 0.73 22.25
C ASN A 99 -7.33 2.10 21.74
N ILE A 100 -7.11 2.41 20.46
CA ILE A 100 -7.57 3.66 19.83
C ILE A 100 -9.09 3.79 19.94
N ARG A 101 -9.84 2.71 19.72
CA ARG A 101 -11.30 2.72 19.85
C ARG A 101 -11.73 3.01 21.29
N GLY A 102 -11.01 2.48 22.28
CA GLY A 102 -11.19 2.79 23.70
C GLY A 102 -10.93 4.26 24.02
N GLU A 103 -9.81 4.81 23.53
CA GLU A 103 -9.46 6.22 23.69
C GLU A 103 -10.50 7.14 23.03
N ILE A 104 -10.99 6.82 21.83
CA ILE A 104 -12.06 7.57 21.16
C ILE A 104 -13.35 7.53 21.98
N ALA A 105 -13.72 6.38 22.54
CA ALA A 105 -14.90 6.26 23.39
C ALA A 105 -14.75 7.11 24.67
N ALA A 106 -13.58 7.07 25.31
CA ALA A 106 -13.26 7.89 26.48
C ALA A 106 -13.25 9.39 26.17
N LEU A 107 -12.71 9.81 25.02
CA LEU A 107 -12.74 11.20 24.58
C LEU A 107 -14.17 11.67 24.28
N ARG A 108 -15.01 10.81 23.71
CA ARG A 108 -16.44 11.11 23.49
C ARG A 108 -17.19 11.27 24.80
N THR A 109 -16.99 10.37 25.78
CA THR A 109 -17.63 10.48 27.09
C THR A 109 -17.11 11.69 27.87
N GLN A 110 -15.81 11.97 27.84
CA GLN A 110 -15.22 13.15 28.46
C GLN A 110 -15.78 14.44 27.85
N THR A 111 -15.90 14.51 26.52
CA THR A 111 -16.51 15.65 25.81
C THR A 111 -17.98 15.80 26.19
N SER A 112 -18.74 14.71 26.24
CA SER A 112 -20.14 14.71 26.68
C SER A 112 -20.28 15.19 28.12
N MET A 113 -19.44 14.73 29.05
CA MET A 113 -19.45 15.18 30.44
C MET A 113 -19.02 16.65 30.58
N ALA A 114 -18.08 17.12 29.76
CA ALA A 114 -17.70 18.53 29.73
C ALA A 114 -18.84 19.42 29.22
N MET A 115 -19.60 18.97 28.20
CA MET A 115 -20.80 19.68 27.74
C MET A 115 -21.91 19.72 28.80
N VAL A 116 -22.15 18.62 29.52
CA VAL A 116 -23.16 18.57 30.60
C VAL A 116 -22.76 19.48 31.76
N ARG A 117 -21.46 19.57 32.10
CA ARG A 117 -20.94 20.46 33.15
C ARG A 117 -21.04 21.95 32.78
N SER A 118 -21.06 22.29 31.50
CA SER A 118 -21.31 23.65 31.03
C SER A 118 -22.78 24.06 31.05
N GLN A 119 -23.72 23.11 31.20
CA GLN A 119 -25.16 23.41 31.22
C GLN A 119 -25.69 23.79 32.61
N SER A 120 -24.87 23.73 33.66
CA SER A 120 -25.25 24.11 35.03
C SER A 120 -24.82 25.52 35.45
N GLN A 121 -24.44 26.40 34.50
CA GLN A 121 -24.32 27.84 34.77
C GLN A 121 -25.57 28.61 34.30
N PRO A 122 -26.15 29.47 35.16
CA PRO A 122 -27.34 30.23 34.80
C PRO A 122 -27.03 31.25 33.71
N LEU A 123 -27.92 31.25 32.71
CA LEU A 123 -28.02 32.11 31.54
C LEU A 123 -27.85 33.60 31.87
N ILE A 124 -26.75 34.21 31.40
CA ILE A 124 -26.71 35.64 31.09
C ILE A 124 -26.69 35.77 29.57
N LYS A 125 -27.63 36.58 29.08
CA LYS A 125 -27.92 36.90 27.69
C LYS A 125 -26.77 37.60 26.97
N ASP A 126 -26.88 37.52 25.65
CA ASP A 126 -26.20 38.26 24.57
C ASP A 126 -24.93 37.62 24.00
N SER A 127 -24.95 37.48 22.66
CA SER A 127 -23.90 37.00 21.74
C SER A 127 -23.81 35.49 21.47
N GLU A 128 -24.86 34.91 20.87
CA GLU A 128 -24.70 33.66 20.12
C GLU A 128 -23.94 33.92 18.81
N LEU A 129 -22.63 33.69 18.85
CA LEU A 129 -21.75 33.60 17.69
C LEU A 129 -21.02 32.26 17.74
N PRO A 130 -21.32 31.32 16.82
CA PRO A 130 -20.75 29.99 16.88
C PRO A 130 -19.22 29.98 16.64
N ALA A 131 -18.51 29.33 17.56
CA ALA A 131 -17.24 28.60 17.38
C ALA A 131 -15.95 29.31 16.91
N LEU A 132 -15.91 30.64 16.70
CA LEU A 132 -14.64 31.39 16.50
C LEU A 132 -14.12 32.14 17.74
N SER A 133 -14.86 32.12 18.86
CA SER A 133 -14.60 32.92 20.07
C SER A 133 -13.36 32.52 20.90
N ASN A 134 -12.53 31.58 20.43
CA ASN A 134 -11.32 31.19 21.16
C ASN A 134 -10.11 32.02 20.68
N PRO A 135 -9.78 33.16 21.32
CA PRO A 135 -8.65 34.00 20.91
C PRO A 135 -7.32 33.26 20.98
N SER A 136 -7.21 32.21 21.79
CA SER A 136 -6.02 31.34 21.89
C SER A 136 -5.81 30.47 20.63
N ARG A 137 -6.88 29.93 20.05
CA ARG A 137 -6.84 29.17 18.78
C ARG A 137 -6.53 30.09 17.62
N VAL A 138 -7.12 31.28 17.60
CA VAL A 138 -6.86 32.31 16.59
C VAL A 138 -5.41 32.80 16.66
N LYS A 139 -4.88 33.13 17.84
CA LYS A 139 -3.45 33.50 18.03
C LYS A 139 -2.47 32.40 17.58
N LYS A 140 -2.83 31.13 17.79
CA LYS A 140 -2.04 29.99 17.28
C LYS A 140 -2.11 29.91 15.76
N LEU A 141 -3.29 30.00 15.17
CA LEU A 141 -3.48 29.97 13.71
C LEU A 141 -2.78 31.17 13.03
N THR A 142 -2.86 32.37 13.60
CA THR A 142 -2.12 33.55 13.12
C THR A 142 -0.60 33.34 13.21
N LYS A 143 -0.10 32.62 14.22
CA LYS A 143 1.33 32.25 14.30
C LYS A 143 1.76 31.21 13.25
N PHE A 144 0.90 30.26 12.89
CA PHE A 144 1.24 29.17 11.96
C PHE A 144 1.07 29.55 10.49
N PHE A 145 0.12 30.42 10.18
CA PHE A 145 -0.14 30.84 8.80
C PHE A 145 0.57 32.14 8.42
N GLY A 146 1.28 32.80 9.36
CA GLY A 146 1.88 34.10 9.11
C GLY A 146 0.85 35.12 8.58
N THR A 147 1.33 36.24 8.05
CA THR A 147 0.49 37.23 7.36
C THR A 147 0.13 36.82 5.93
N GLU A 148 0.34 35.56 5.51
CA GLU A 148 -0.03 35.09 4.17
C GLU A 148 -0.01 33.55 4.13
N PRO A 149 -1.15 32.87 3.90
CA PRO A 149 -2.18 33.18 2.90
C PRO A 149 -3.37 33.94 3.50
N PRO A 150 -3.91 34.97 2.83
CA PRO A 150 -5.13 35.62 3.28
C PRO A 150 -6.23 34.59 3.16
N LEU A 151 -6.75 34.08 4.28
CA LEU A 151 -7.90 33.17 4.28
C LEU A 151 -9.06 33.77 3.49
N ILE A 152 -9.17 35.10 3.45
CA ILE A 152 -10.11 35.85 2.62
C ILE A 152 -9.84 35.70 1.12
N ARG A 153 -8.57 35.67 0.68
CA ARG A 153 -8.19 35.46 -0.73
C ARG A 153 -8.55 34.05 -1.17
N LEU A 154 -8.35 33.04 -0.33
CA LEU A 154 -8.75 31.66 -0.60
C LEU A 154 -10.28 31.52 -0.65
N PHE A 155 -10.99 32.12 0.30
CA PHE A 155 -12.45 32.14 0.34
C PHE A 155 -13.04 32.80 -0.92
N LEU A 156 -12.49 33.96 -1.30
CA LEU A 156 -12.92 34.67 -2.51
C LEU A 156 -12.53 33.90 -3.78
N ARG A 157 -11.39 33.20 -3.81
CA ARG A 157 -11.01 32.32 -4.91
C ARG A 157 -12.03 31.18 -5.10
N GLU A 158 -12.44 30.53 -4.01
CA GLU A 158 -13.45 29.46 -4.04
C GLU A 158 -14.81 29.97 -4.57
N LEU A 159 -15.15 31.22 -4.26
CA LEU A 159 -16.35 31.88 -4.79
C LEU A 159 -16.19 32.48 -6.21
N GLY A 160 -15.00 32.42 -6.81
CA GLY A 160 -14.71 33.06 -8.11
C GLY A 160 -14.58 34.60 -8.07
N TYR A 161 -14.39 35.15 -6.88
CA TYR A 161 -14.33 36.58 -6.58
C TYR A 161 -12.95 37.05 -6.09
N GLU A 162 -11.88 36.32 -6.41
CA GLU A 162 -10.50 36.61 -5.99
C GLU A 162 -10.05 38.05 -6.33
N LYS A 163 -10.56 38.62 -7.43
CA LYS A 163 -10.27 40.00 -7.85
C LYS A 163 -10.60 41.06 -6.78
N TYR A 164 -11.52 40.76 -5.86
CA TYR A 164 -11.89 41.66 -4.78
C TYR A 164 -10.99 41.50 -3.54
N ALA A 165 -10.14 40.47 -3.46
CA ALA A 165 -9.33 40.19 -2.26
C ALA A 165 -8.48 41.38 -1.81
N ILE A 166 -7.93 42.14 -2.77
CA ILE A 166 -7.13 43.35 -2.51
C ILE A 166 -7.96 44.42 -1.77
N ALA A 167 -9.26 44.54 -2.07
CA ALA A 167 -10.14 45.48 -1.38
C ALA A 167 -10.38 45.08 0.08
N PHE A 168 -10.51 43.77 0.35
CA PHE A 168 -10.64 43.24 1.72
C PHE A 168 -9.33 43.37 2.50
N GLU A 169 -8.18 43.14 1.87
CA GLU A 169 -6.87 43.31 2.50
C GLU A 169 -6.61 44.78 2.86
N LYS A 170 -6.96 45.73 1.97
CA LYS A 170 -6.85 47.16 2.22
C LYS A 170 -7.68 47.62 3.42
N GLU A 171 -8.89 47.08 3.57
CA GLU A 171 -9.80 47.37 4.68
C GLU A 171 -9.54 46.49 5.93
N LYS A 172 -8.49 45.65 5.88
CA LYS A 172 -8.10 44.68 6.92
C LYS A 172 -9.21 43.69 7.32
N VAL A 173 -10.15 43.43 6.42
CA VAL A 173 -11.26 42.51 6.66
C VAL A 173 -10.77 41.07 6.55
N GLY A 174 -10.71 40.39 7.70
CA GLY A 174 -10.44 38.95 7.79
C GLY A 174 -11.71 38.08 7.80
N MET A 175 -11.53 36.75 7.80
CA MET A 175 -12.64 35.78 7.89
C MET A 175 -13.47 35.90 9.18
N VAL A 176 -12.90 36.49 10.24
CA VAL A 176 -13.62 36.75 11.49
C VAL A 176 -14.51 37.99 11.35
N GLU A 177 -14.09 39.00 10.59
CA GLU A 177 -14.84 40.24 10.43
C GLU A 177 -15.90 40.13 9.32
N LEU A 178 -15.65 39.30 8.32
CA LEU A 178 -16.50 39.10 7.15
C LEU A 178 -17.99 38.82 7.47
N PRO A 179 -18.36 37.99 8.47
CA PRO A 179 -19.76 37.74 8.81
C PRO A 179 -20.47 38.95 9.41
N TYR A 180 -19.72 39.91 9.96
CA TYR A 180 -20.24 41.13 10.58
C TYR A 180 -20.24 42.33 9.61
N LEU A 181 -19.76 42.14 8.38
CA LEU A 181 -19.83 43.20 7.39
C LEU A 181 -21.26 43.45 6.95
N SER A 182 -21.62 44.74 6.84
CA SER A 182 -22.85 45.15 6.20
C SER A 182 -22.69 45.16 4.69
N GLU A 183 -23.82 44.96 4.01
CA GLU A 183 -23.94 45.09 2.57
C GLU A 183 -23.45 46.47 2.07
N GLU A 184 -23.72 47.53 2.83
CA GLU A 184 -23.27 48.89 2.52
C GLU A 184 -21.75 49.02 2.52
N ARG A 185 -21.04 48.35 3.45
CA ARG A 185 -19.59 48.40 3.53
C ARG A 185 -18.93 47.69 2.35
N LEU A 186 -19.49 46.57 1.91
CA LEU A 186 -19.09 45.89 0.67
C LEU A 186 -19.30 46.75 -0.58
N GLN A 187 -20.37 47.56 -0.60
CA GLN A 187 -20.60 48.52 -1.68
C GLN A 187 -19.49 49.57 -1.76
N LYS A 188 -19.11 50.13 -0.60
CA LYS A 188 -18.07 51.15 -0.50
C LYS A 188 -16.69 50.60 -0.91
N MET A 189 -16.47 49.30 -0.74
CA MET A 189 -15.28 48.57 -1.23
C MET A 189 -15.31 48.29 -2.75
N GLY A 190 -16.37 48.67 -3.47
CA GLY A 190 -16.49 48.48 -4.91
C GLY A 190 -16.99 47.09 -5.34
N VAL A 191 -17.60 46.32 -4.43
CA VAL A 191 -18.18 45.02 -4.75
C VAL A 191 -19.62 45.21 -5.27
N PRO A 192 -19.94 44.74 -6.48
CA PRO A 192 -21.29 44.87 -7.05
C PRO A 192 -22.30 43.96 -6.33
N LEU A 193 -23.59 44.25 -6.49
CA LEU A 193 -24.70 43.63 -5.76
C LEU A 193 -24.67 42.09 -5.77
N GLY A 194 -24.44 41.47 -6.94
CA GLY A 194 -24.43 40.00 -7.08
C GLY A 194 -23.34 39.32 -6.22
N PRO A 195 -22.05 39.61 -6.45
CA PRO A 195 -20.95 39.11 -5.63
C PRO A 195 -21.10 39.44 -4.15
N ARG A 196 -21.60 40.63 -3.83
CA ARG A 196 -21.83 41.08 -2.45
C ARG A 196 -22.78 40.17 -1.67
N LEU A 197 -23.93 39.85 -2.25
CA LEU A 197 -24.91 38.94 -1.63
C LEU A 197 -24.32 37.53 -1.46
N ARG A 198 -23.62 37.04 -2.48
CA ARG A 198 -22.96 35.72 -2.45
C ARG A 198 -21.90 35.61 -1.36
N ILE A 199 -21.04 36.62 -1.23
CA ILE A 199 -19.98 36.69 -0.21
C ILE A 199 -20.59 36.70 1.19
N LEU A 200 -21.60 37.53 1.45
CA LEU A 200 -22.26 37.60 2.75
C LEU A 200 -22.99 36.30 3.12
N GLN A 201 -23.67 35.70 2.14
CA GLN A 201 -24.36 34.43 2.34
C GLN A 201 -23.36 33.31 2.66
N GLU A 202 -22.29 33.18 1.89
CA GLU A 202 -21.28 32.15 2.11
C GLU A 202 -20.51 32.37 3.42
N ALA A 203 -20.24 33.63 3.80
CA ALA A 203 -19.61 33.97 5.07
C ALA A 203 -20.45 33.53 6.27
N ARG A 204 -21.79 33.64 6.18
CA ARG A 204 -22.70 33.14 7.21
C ARG A 204 -22.73 31.62 7.28
N ILE A 205 -22.79 30.94 6.12
CA ILE A 205 -22.80 29.46 6.05
C ILE A 205 -21.48 28.88 6.57
N SER A 206 -20.35 29.52 6.28
CA SER A 206 -19.02 29.08 6.69
C SER A 206 -18.81 29.11 8.21
N VAL A 207 -19.53 29.97 8.93
CA VAL A 207 -19.49 30.08 10.41
C VAL A 207 -20.51 29.13 11.06
N CYS A 208 -21.60 28.79 10.37
CA CYS A 208 -22.66 27.89 10.84
C CYS A 208 -22.49 26.42 10.42
N LYS A 209 -21.28 25.95 10.07
CA LYS A 209 -21.00 24.50 9.98
C LYS A 209 -20.90 23.88 11.37
N ASP A 210 -22.02 23.92 12.08
CA ASP A 210 -22.37 22.86 13.00
C ASP A 210 -22.51 21.56 12.18
N PRO A 211 -22.01 20.41 12.64
CA PRO A 211 -22.31 19.13 12.02
C PRO A 211 -23.74 18.75 12.39
N ILE A 212 -24.73 19.46 11.86
CA ILE A 212 -26.10 18.99 11.89
C ILE A 212 -26.20 17.90 10.82
N TYR A 213 -26.03 16.66 11.28
CA TYR A 213 -26.68 15.51 10.66
C TYR A 213 -28.14 15.86 10.45
N VAL A 214 -28.59 15.84 9.20
CA VAL A 214 -30.01 15.79 8.86
C VAL A 214 -30.24 14.49 8.10
N VAL A 215 -30.77 13.53 8.86
CA VAL A 215 -31.62 12.38 8.52
C VAL A 215 -31.14 11.45 7.40
#